data_AF-A0A9E1RIH3-F1
#
_entry.id   AF-A0A9E1RIH3-F1
#
_cell.length_a   1.000
_cell.length_b   1.000
_cell.length_c   1.000
_cell.angle_alpha   90.00
_cell.angle_beta   90.00
_cell.angle_gamma   90.00
#
_symmetry.space_group_name_H-M   'P 1'
#
loop_
_entity.id
_entity.type
_entity.pdbx_description
1 polymer ?
#
loop_
_entity_poly.entity_id
_entity_poly.type
_entity_poly.pdbx_seq_one_letter_code
_entity_poly.pdbx_strand_id
1 'polypeptide(L)'
;MNARPLFKKRKSYRKIIISLSSLLILFIFLYFYIFINEKEFIVIPENTDVFYIIPEDRGGEKVPNLDKKSLNSITQDITEDIIKKPDDLLFSIQFFTDSEIENINQYLQKITSFEETIYNIDDFYILALTSEIGIEYFLLYKNFTTRFEATTYCTKFLPKLDNCLIVDTTKF
;
A
#
# COMPACT_ATOMS: atom_id res chain seq x y z
N MET A 1 7.55 56.01 70.89
CA MET A 1 8.44 54.95 70.38
C MET A 1 7.71 54.21 69.26
N ASN A 2 8.22 54.25 68.04
CA ASN A 2 7.62 53.54 66.91
C ASN A 2 8.12 52.09 66.91
N ALA A 3 7.22 51.15 67.22
CA ALA A 3 7.53 49.72 67.20
C ALA A 3 7.69 49.23 65.76
N ARG A 4 8.88 48.72 65.41
CA ARG A 4 9.12 48.02 64.14
C ARG A 4 8.71 46.56 64.26
N PRO A 5 7.91 46.01 63.32
CA PRO A 5 7.52 44.61 63.36
C PRO A 5 8.73 43.72 63.04
N LEU A 6 9.05 42.81 63.96
CA LEU A 6 10.20 41.90 63.89
C LEU A 6 10.02 40.73 62.90
N PHE A 7 8.79 40.46 62.45
CA PHE A 7 8.50 39.32 61.57
C PHE A 7 7.64 39.72 60.36
N LYS A 8 8.11 39.37 59.16
CA LYS A 8 7.35 39.48 57.89
C LYS A 8 6.61 38.18 57.61
N LYS A 9 5.29 38.25 57.37
CA LYS A 9 4.46 37.10 56.97
C LYS A 9 4.90 36.57 55.61
N ARG A 10 5.14 35.26 55.48
CA ARG A 10 5.54 34.60 54.23
C ARG A 10 4.41 34.72 53.20
N LYS A 11 4.67 35.37 52.07
CA LYS A 11 3.71 35.44 50.95
C LYS A 11 3.60 34.04 50.33
N SER A 12 2.38 33.53 50.19
CA SER A 12 2.11 32.22 49.59
C SER A 12 1.85 32.38 48.10
N TYR A 13 2.77 31.88 47.28
CA TYR A 13 2.68 31.92 45.81
C TYR A 13 1.90 30.73 45.23
N ARG A 14 1.28 29.91 46.08
CA ARG A 14 0.65 28.63 45.68
C ARG A 14 -0.38 28.80 44.57
N LYS A 15 -1.21 29.85 44.60
CA LYS A 15 -2.21 30.15 43.56
C LYS A 15 -1.56 30.51 42.22
N ILE A 16 -0.45 31.26 42.24
CA ILE A 16 0.29 31.66 41.05
C ILE A 16 0.98 30.45 40.43
N ILE A 17 1.60 29.59 41.25
CA ILE A 17 2.26 28.36 40.81
C ILE A 17 1.25 27.40 40.15
N ILE A 18 0.06 27.22 40.74
CA ILE A 18 -1.00 26.39 40.17
C ILE A 18 -1.46 26.95 38.82
N SER A 19 -1.64 28.27 38.72
CA SER A 19 -2.05 28.92 37.46
C SER A 19 -1.00 28.77 36.36
N LEU A 20 0.29 28.94 36.68
CA LEU A 20 1.39 28.73 35.73
C LEU A 20 1.50 27.26 35.28
N SER A 21 1.33 26.31 36.21
CA SER A 21 1.36 24.89 35.89
C SER A 21 0.23 24.49 34.95
N SER A 22 -0.97 25.03 35.14
CA SER A 22 -2.11 24.79 34.23
C SER A 22 -1.86 25.33 32.81
N LEU A 23 -1.22 26.49 32.69
CA LEU A 23 -0.88 27.08 31.40
C LEU A 23 0.12 26.21 30.63
N LEU A 24 1.11 25.67 31.33
CA LEU A 24 2.18 24.86 30.75
C LEU A 24 1.63 23.53 30.20
N ILE A 25 0.69 22.91 30.90
CA ILE A 25 -0.01 21.69 30.43
C ILE A 25 -0.80 21.97 29.14
N LEU A 26 -1.46 23.12 29.04
CA LEU A 26 -2.21 23.52 27.84
C LEU A 26 -1.29 23.67 26.61
N PHE A 27 -0.10 24.26 26.80
CA PHE A 27 0.91 24.39 25.75
C PHE A 27 1.41 23.02 25.25
N ILE A 28 1.64 22.08 26.17
CA ILE A 28 2.06 20.72 25.80
C ILE A 28 0.97 20.02 24.96
N PHE A 29 -0.30 20.16 25.35
CA PHE A 29 -1.42 19.59 24.59
C PHE A 29 -1.52 20.15 23.17
N LEU A 30 -1.38 21.48 23.02
CA LEU A 30 -1.38 22.14 21.71
C LEU A 30 -0.22 21.67 20.82
N TYR A 31 0.97 21.48 21.40
CA TYR A 31 2.14 20.97 20.68
C TYR A 31 1.88 19.56 20.12
N PHE A 32 1.38 18.64 20.94
CA PHE A 32 1.05 17.28 20.48
C PHE A 32 -0.08 17.26 19.46
N TYR A 33 -1.08 18.13 19.59
CA TYR A 33 -2.16 18.25 18.61
C TYR A 33 -1.67 18.65 17.22
N ILE A 34 -0.68 19.55 17.14
CA ILE A 34 -0.07 19.95 15.86
C ILE A 34 0.75 18.79 15.29
N PHE A 35 1.54 18.11 16.13
CA PHE A 35 2.42 17.02 15.70
C PHE A 35 1.66 15.81 15.13
N ILE A 36 0.52 15.44 15.73
CA ILE A 36 -0.31 14.32 15.26
C ILE A 36 -0.91 14.58 13.86
N ASN A 37 -1.04 15.85 13.47
CA ASN A 37 -1.63 16.24 12.18
C ASN A 37 -0.61 16.40 11.05
N GLU A 38 0.70 16.29 11.32
CA GLU A 38 1.69 16.18 10.26
C GLU A 38 1.57 14.80 9.61
N LYS A 39 1.25 14.79 8.32
CA LYS A 39 0.81 13.59 7.60
C LYS A 39 1.98 12.65 7.35
N GLU A 40 1.80 11.37 7.68
CA GLU A 40 2.73 10.25 7.41
C GLU A 40 2.75 9.83 5.93
N PHE A 41 2.89 10.75 4.98
CA PHE A 41 3.11 10.32 3.60
C PHE A 41 4.16 11.16 2.89
N ILE A 42 4.99 10.43 2.15
CA ILE A 42 5.93 10.99 1.20
C ILE A 42 5.19 11.07 -0.12
N VAL A 43 4.93 12.29 -0.61
CA VAL A 43 4.45 12.49 -1.98
C VAL A 43 5.66 12.37 -2.89
N ILE A 44 5.77 11.24 -3.59
CA ILE A 44 6.76 11.08 -4.65
C ILE A 44 6.20 11.81 -5.88
N PRO A 45 6.88 12.86 -6.39
CA PRO A 45 6.42 13.54 -7.59
C PRO A 45 6.46 12.58 -8.79
N GLU A 46 5.52 12.75 -9.71
CA GLU A 46 5.47 11.98 -10.95
C GLU A 46 6.75 12.23 -11.76
N ASN A 47 7.47 11.16 -12.09
CA ASN A 47 8.65 11.29 -12.93
C ASN A 47 8.22 11.55 -14.37
N THR A 48 8.47 12.76 -14.86
CA THR A 48 8.17 13.16 -16.24
C THR A 48 9.34 12.87 -17.20
N ASP A 49 10.47 12.39 -16.67
CA ASP A 49 11.63 12.07 -17.47
C ASP A 49 11.46 10.72 -18.19
N VAL A 50 11.98 10.65 -19.41
CA VAL A 50 11.99 9.43 -20.21
C VAL A 50 12.98 8.44 -19.55
N PHE A 51 12.45 7.40 -18.90
CA PHE A 51 13.24 6.40 -18.16
C PHE A 51 14.26 5.65 -19.04
N TYR A 52 13.96 5.46 -20.33
CA TYR A 52 14.88 4.86 -21.29
C TYR A 52 14.52 5.28 -22.71
N ILE A 53 15.53 5.42 -23.56
CA ILE A 53 15.37 5.67 -24.99
C ILE A 53 15.67 4.35 -25.70
N ILE A 54 14.67 3.78 -26.36
CA ILE A 54 14.89 2.59 -27.21
C ILE A 54 15.61 3.07 -28.48
N PRO A 55 16.85 2.65 -28.74
CA PRO A 55 17.54 3.00 -29.97
C PRO A 55 16.86 2.30 -31.16
N GLU A 56 16.80 2.98 -32.31
CA GLU A 56 16.25 2.40 -33.55
C GLU A 56 16.99 1.12 -33.97
N ASP A 57 18.28 1.02 -33.67
CA ASP A 57 19.08 -0.17 -33.88
C ASP A 57 19.68 -0.63 -32.55
N ARG A 58 19.28 -1.82 -32.09
CA ARG A 58 19.78 -2.42 -30.83
C ARG A 58 21.17 -3.06 -31.00
N GLY A 59 21.78 -2.97 -32.19
CA GLY A 59 23.15 -3.41 -32.46
C GLY A 59 23.36 -4.93 -32.49
N GLY A 60 22.27 -5.70 -32.50
CA GLY A 60 22.32 -7.16 -32.65
C GLY A 60 22.58 -7.61 -34.09
N GLU A 61 22.84 -8.89 -34.27
CA GLU A 61 23.00 -9.48 -35.61
C GLU A 61 21.69 -9.35 -36.41
N LYS A 62 21.78 -8.73 -37.60
CA LYS A 62 20.62 -8.50 -38.45
C LYS A 62 20.21 -9.81 -39.11
N VAL A 63 19.07 -10.35 -38.69
CA VAL A 63 18.52 -11.58 -39.26
C VAL A 63 18.07 -11.30 -40.70
N PRO A 64 18.62 -12.00 -41.71
CA PRO A 64 18.23 -11.80 -43.09
C PRO A 64 16.78 -12.26 -43.33
N ASN A 65 16.04 -11.53 -44.16
CA ASN A 65 14.66 -11.83 -44.56
C ASN A 65 13.58 -11.65 -43.47
N LEU A 66 13.87 -10.96 -42.37
CA LEU A 66 12.89 -10.69 -41.32
C LEU A 66 11.73 -9.79 -41.78
N ASP A 67 11.97 -8.98 -42.82
CA ASP A 67 11.00 -8.14 -43.53
C ASP A 67 10.02 -8.95 -44.42
N LYS A 68 10.37 -10.18 -44.79
CA LYS A 68 9.57 -11.02 -45.69
C LYS A 68 8.53 -11.80 -44.92
N LYS A 69 7.35 -11.21 -44.74
CA LYS A 69 6.17 -11.83 -44.09
C LYS A 69 5.81 -13.24 -44.57
N SER A 70 6.14 -13.63 -45.81
CA SER A 70 5.82 -14.97 -46.32
C SER A 70 6.77 -16.07 -45.81
N LEU A 71 7.96 -15.70 -45.32
CA LEU A 71 8.97 -16.63 -44.81
C LEU A 71 8.87 -16.82 -43.30
N ASN A 72 8.37 -15.80 -42.61
CA ASN A 72 8.03 -15.89 -41.19
C ASN A 72 6.59 -16.39 -41.11
N SER A 73 6.41 -17.70 -40.92
CA SER A 73 5.11 -18.26 -40.54
C SER A 73 4.62 -17.45 -39.34
N ILE A 74 3.51 -16.73 -39.55
CA ILE A 74 2.76 -15.91 -38.61
C ILE A 74 3.08 -16.40 -37.20
N THR A 75 3.86 -15.62 -36.47
CA THR A 75 4.07 -15.81 -35.04
C THR A 75 2.70 -16.08 -34.48
N GLN A 76 2.53 -17.25 -33.86
CA GLN A 76 1.36 -17.61 -33.08
C GLN A 76 0.89 -16.31 -32.42
N ASP A 77 -0.27 -15.80 -32.85
CA ASP A 77 -0.85 -14.60 -32.25
C ASP A 77 -0.63 -14.82 -30.77
N ILE A 78 0.09 -13.90 -30.11
CA ILE A 78 0.13 -13.88 -28.67
C ILE A 78 -1.32 -13.63 -28.35
N THR A 79 -2.07 -14.71 -28.17
CA THR A 79 -3.45 -14.69 -27.72
C THR A 79 -3.32 -13.80 -26.51
N GLU A 80 -3.93 -12.62 -26.55
CA GLU A 80 -4.16 -11.83 -25.35
C GLU A 80 -4.80 -12.84 -24.42
N ASP A 81 -4.01 -13.39 -23.50
CA ASP A 81 -4.45 -14.45 -22.60
C ASP A 81 -5.61 -13.82 -21.87
N ILE A 82 -6.82 -14.27 -22.22
CA ILE A 82 -8.06 -13.66 -21.77
C ILE A 82 -8.00 -13.72 -20.25
N ILE A 83 -7.70 -12.58 -19.64
CA ILE A 83 -7.61 -12.42 -18.21
C ILE A 83 -8.98 -12.82 -17.69
N LYS A 84 -9.08 -14.00 -17.06
CA LYS A 84 -10.30 -14.41 -16.34
C LYS A 84 -10.38 -13.62 -15.05
N LYS A 85 -10.62 -12.32 -15.18
CA LYS A 85 -11.00 -11.46 -14.08
C LYS A 85 -12.53 -11.36 -14.07
N PRO A 86 -13.18 -11.49 -12.90
CA PRO A 86 -14.56 -11.07 -12.76
C PRO A 86 -14.68 -9.58 -13.14
N ASP A 87 -15.59 -9.24 -14.06
CA ASP A 87 -15.76 -7.88 -14.61
C ASP A 87 -15.94 -6.80 -13.54
N ASP A 88 -16.34 -7.21 -12.34
CA ASP A 88 -16.68 -6.36 -11.19
C ASP A 88 -15.53 -6.12 -10.21
N LEU A 89 -14.37 -6.80 -10.34
CA LEU A 89 -13.24 -6.57 -9.44
C LEU A 89 -12.71 -5.14 -9.64
N LEU A 90 -12.73 -4.29 -8.62
CA LEU A 90 -12.25 -2.89 -8.71
C LEU A 90 -10.97 -2.74 -7.90
N PHE A 91 -11.09 -2.68 -6.58
CA PHE A 91 -9.96 -2.65 -5.65
C PHE A 91 -9.92 -3.93 -4.83
N SER A 92 -8.73 -4.47 -4.62
CA SER A 92 -8.55 -5.68 -3.82
C SER A 92 -7.27 -5.62 -3.00
N ILE A 93 -7.18 -6.43 -1.94
CA ILE A 93 -6.01 -6.50 -1.06
C ILE A 93 -5.10 -7.62 -1.56
N GLN A 94 -3.84 -7.32 -1.85
CA GLN A 94 -2.86 -8.33 -2.22
C GLN A 94 -2.34 -9.06 -0.97
N PHE A 95 -2.44 -10.38 -0.99
CA PHE A 95 -1.91 -11.27 0.05
C PHE A 95 -0.56 -11.87 -0.32
N PHE A 96 -0.41 -12.25 -1.60
CA PHE A 96 0.78 -12.94 -2.07
C PHE A 96 0.95 -12.73 -3.58
N THR A 97 2.18 -12.84 -4.06
CA THR A 97 2.50 -12.79 -5.49
C THR A 97 3.67 -13.72 -5.79
N ASP A 98 3.59 -14.41 -6.93
CA ASP A 98 4.61 -15.34 -7.39
C ASP A 98 4.47 -15.56 -8.91
N SER A 99 5.57 -15.86 -9.59
CA SER A 99 5.57 -16.25 -11.00
C SER A 99 5.02 -17.67 -11.23
N GLU A 100 5.02 -18.52 -10.21
CA GLU A 100 4.50 -19.89 -10.27
C GLU A 100 3.13 -20.01 -9.59
N ILE A 101 2.12 -20.43 -10.35
CA ILE A 101 0.75 -20.62 -9.86
C ILE A 101 0.64 -21.64 -8.72
N GLU A 102 1.54 -22.62 -8.67
CA GLU A 102 1.58 -23.64 -7.62
C GLU A 102 1.87 -23.02 -6.25
N ASN A 103 2.79 -22.05 -6.19
CA ASN A 103 3.11 -21.33 -4.95
C ASN A 103 1.92 -20.51 -4.43
N ILE A 104 1.17 -19.90 -5.35
CA ILE A 104 -0.09 -19.19 -5.02
C ILE A 104 -1.09 -20.15 -4.38
N ASN A 105 -1.31 -21.31 -4.99
CA ASN A 105 -2.27 -22.31 -4.50
C ASN A 105 -1.84 -22.88 -3.15
N GLN A 106 -0.56 -23.18 -2.98
CA GLN A 106 -0.01 -23.65 -1.70
C GLN A 106 -0.18 -22.60 -0.59
N TYR A 107 0.06 -21.32 -0.91
CA TYR A 107 -0.17 -20.23 0.03
C TYR A 107 -1.66 -20.09 0.39
N LEU A 108 -2.55 -20.12 -0.60
CA LEU A 108 -4.00 -20.07 -0.41
C LEU A 108 -4.49 -21.22 0.47
N GLN A 109 -4.05 -22.45 0.20
CA GLN A 109 -4.35 -23.60 1.04
C GLN A 109 -3.81 -23.41 2.46
N LYS A 110 -2.59 -22.90 2.62
CA LYS A 110 -2.01 -22.65 3.94
C LYS A 110 -2.83 -21.65 4.76
N ILE A 111 -3.39 -20.61 4.15
CA ILE A 111 -4.18 -19.60 4.88
C ILE A 111 -5.65 -19.97 5.08
N THR A 112 -6.19 -20.94 4.32
CA THR A 112 -7.61 -21.37 4.42
C THR A 112 -7.79 -22.73 5.12
N SER A 113 -6.75 -23.57 5.19
CA SER A 113 -6.85 -24.93 5.75
C SER A 113 -6.89 -25.02 7.28
N PHE A 114 -6.59 -23.93 7.99
CA PHE A 114 -6.74 -23.91 9.44
C PHE A 114 -8.23 -23.76 9.81
N GLU A 115 -8.73 -24.67 10.65
CA GLU A 115 -10.14 -24.76 11.09
C GLU A 115 -10.68 -23.46 11.74
N GLU A 116 -9.79 -22.57 12.20
CA GLU A 116 -10.12 -21.28 12.83
C GLU A 116 -9.77 -20.06 11.96
N THR A 117 -9.74 -20.20 10.63
CA THR A 117 -9.45 -19.05 9.76
C THR A 117 -10.65 -18.13 9.59
N ILE A 118 -10.38 -16.83 9.66
CA ILE A 118 -11.37 -15.78 9.34
C ILE A 118 -11.58 -15.61 7.83
N TYR A 119 -10.84 -16.37 7.02
CA TYR A 119 -10.73 -16.22 5.59
C TYR A 119 -11.61 -17.25 4.89
N ASN A 120 -12.59 -16.79 4.10
CA ASN A 120 -13.32 -17.67 3.20
C ASN A 120 -12.56 -17.79 1.88
N ILE A 121 -12.44 -19.02 1.36
CA ILE A 121 -11.79 -19.27 0.07
C ILE A 121 -12.50 -18.56 -1.10
N ASP A 122 -13.83 -18.41 -1.01
CA ASP A 122 -14.64 -17.73 -2.03
C ASP A 122 -14.38 -16.22 -2.11
N ASP A 123 -13.75 -15.63 -1.09
CA ASP A 123 -13.37 -14.22 -1.07
C ASP A 123 -12.03 -13.97 -1.79
N PHE A 124 -11.33 -15.02 -2.25
CA PHE A 124 -10.05 -14.88 -2.94
C PHE A 124 -10.19 -14.94 -4.46
N TYR A 125 -9.34 -14.16 -5.12
CA TYR A 125 -9.21 -14.11 -6.57
C TYR A 125 -7.73 -14.28 -6.93
N ILE A 126 -7.47 -14.94 -8.05
CA ILE A 126 -6.13 -15.03 -8.62
C ILE A 126 -6.14 -14.22 -9.91
N LEU A 127 -5.33 -13.15 -9.94
CA LEU A 127 -5.11 -12.33 -11.13
C LEU A 127 -3.77 -12.71 -11.75
N ALA A 128 -3.72 -12.89 -13.07
CA ALA A 128 -2.47 -13.12 -13.81
C ALA A 128 -2.13 -11.87 -14.63
N LEU A 129 -0.93 -11.34 -14.44
CA LEU A 129 -0.35 -10.29 -15.27
C LEU A 129 0.68 -10.92 -16.21
N THR A 130 0.36 -10.94 -17.51
CA THR A 130 1.28 -11.40 -18.55
C THR A 130 2.09 -10.23 -19.08
N SER A 131 3.41 -10.37 -19.11
CA SER A 131 4.34 -9.37 -19.63
C SER A 131 5.40 -10.03 -20.52
N GLU A 132 6.22 -9.22 -21.21
CA GLU A 132 7.31 -9.74 -22.04
C GLU A 132 8.38 -10.51 -21.24
N ILE A 133 8.47 -10.26 -19.93
CA ILE A 133 9.45 -10.92 -19.03
C ILE A 133 8.89 -12.19 -18.36
N GLY A 134 7.58 -12.44 -18.47
CA GLY A 134 6.91 -13.59 -17.86
C GLY A 134 5.51 -13.27 -17.33
N ILE A 135 4.93 -14.25 -16.63
CA ILE A 135 3.62 -14.14 -15.99
C ILE A 135 3.83 -14.00 -14.49
N GLU A 136 3.19 -13.01 -13.87
CA GLU A 136 3.08 -12.91 -12.42
C GLU A 136 1.64 -13.15 -11.97
N TYR A 137 1.47 -13.98 -10.95
CA TYR A 137 0.18 -14.25 -10.34
C TYR A 137 0.04 -13.47 -9.03
N PHE A 138 -1.14 -12.90 -8.80
CA PHE A 138 -1.49 -12.13 -7.62
C PHE A 138 -2.63 -12.81 -6.90
N LEU A 139 -2.43 -13.15 -5.63
CA LEU A 139 -3.50 -13.58 -4.75
C LEU A 139 -4.16 -12.37 -4.11
N LEU A 140 -5.39 -12.11 -4.51
CA LEU A 140 -6.19 -10.95 -4.15
C LEU A 140 -7.33 -11.35 -3.23
N TYR A 141 -7.65 -10.52 -2.24
CA TYR A 141 -8.68 -10.78 -1.25
C TYR A 141 -9.74 -9.68 -1.23
N LYS A 142 -11.00 -10.13 -1.37
CA LYS A 142 -12.22 -9.33 -1.45
C LYS A 142 -12.23 -8.29 -2.56
N ASN A 143 -13.45 -7.93 -2.96
CA ASN A 143 -13.69 -6.85 -3.90
C ASN A 143 -14.20 -5.61 -3.16
N PHE A 144 -13.57 -4.47 -3.37
CA PHE A 144 -13.93 -3.19 -2.77
C PHE A 144 -14.21 -2.15 -3.86
N THR A 145 -15.18 -1.28 -3.59
CA THR A 145 -15.58 -0.26 -4.55
C THR A 145 -14.59 0.90 -4.63
N THR A 146 -13.90 1.19 -3.53
CA THR A 146 -12.95 2.30 -3.44
C THR A 146 -11.66 1.86 -2.74
N ARG A 147 -10.55 2.49 -3.11
CA ARG A 147 -9.26 2.32 -2.42
C ARG A 147 -9.37 2.56 -0.91
N PHE A 148 -10.12 3.59 -0.50
CA PHE A 148 -10.29 3.94 0.91
C PHE A 148 -10.98 2.84 1.72
N GLU A 149 -12.00 2.20 1.14
CA GLU A 149 -12.70 1.08 1.76
C GLU A 149 -11.76 -0.11 1.97
N ALA A 150 -10.98 -0.47 0.94
CA ALA A 150 -10.01 -1.55 1.02
C ALA A 150 -8.93 -1.29 2.08
N THR A 151 -8.37 -0.07 2.13
CA THR A 151 -7.38 0.33 3.15
C THR A 151 -7.97 0.28 4.56
N THR A 152 -9.19 0.79 4.74
CA THR A 152 -9.88 0.78 6.04
C THR A 152 -10.16 -0.65 6.51
N TYR A 153 -10.59 -1.52 5.60
CA TYR A 153 -10.83 -2.93 5.91
C TYR A 153 -9.53 -3.61 6.35
N CYS A 154 -8.47 -3.42 5.59
CA CYS A 154 -7.19 -4.07 5.85
C CYS A 154 -6.58 -3.65 7.20
N THR A 155 -6.53 -2.36 7.47
CA THR A 155 -6.00 -1.81 8.73
C THR A 155 -6.81 -2.25 9.95
N LYS A 156 -8.13 -2.42 9.80
CA LYS A 156 -9.02 -2.77 10.91
C LYS A 156 -9.15 -4.27 11.15
N PHE A 157 -9.18 -5.07 10.09
CA PHE A 157 -9.53 -6.50 10.16
C PHE A 157 -8.38 -7.43 9.82
N LEU A 158 -7.31 -6.94 9.17
CA LEU A 158 -6.14 -7.72 8.78
C LEU A 158 -4.84 -7.24 9.45
N PRO A 159 -4.80 -7.02 10.78
CA PRO A 159 -3.62 -6.44 11.44
C PRO A 159 -2.38 -7.35 11.42
N LYS A 160 -2.54 -8.63 11.07
CA LYS A 160 -1.43 -9.60 10.91
C LYS A 160 -0.74 -9.50 9.55
N LEU A 161 -1.28 -8.72 8.61
CA LEU A 161 -0.73 -8.55 7.28
C LEU A 161 0.25 -7.37 7.33
N ASP A 162 1.55 -7.66 7.38
CA ASP A 162 2.60 -6.68 7.68
C ASP A 162 2.61 -5.48 6.72
N ASN A 163 2.25 -5.69 5.44
CA ASN A 163 2.20 -4.65 4.42
C ASN A 163 0.91 -4.73 3.62
N CYS A 164 -0.07 -3.89 3.97
CA CYS A 164 -1.32 -3.86 3.24
C CYS A 164 -1.16 -3.19 1.87
N LEU A 165 -1.09 -3.99 0.82
CA LEU A 165 -1.04 -3.52 -0.56
C LEU A 165 -2.43 -3.56 -1.18
N ILE A 166 -2.91 -2.40 -1.63
CA ILE A 166 -4.19 -2.29 -2.33
C ILE A 166 -3.93 -2.22 -3.84
N VAL A 167 -4.45 -3.21 -4.56
CA VAL A 167 -4.33 -3.33 -6.01
C VAL A 167 -5.56 -2.71 -6.66
N ASP A 168 -5.33 -1.78 -7.58
CA ASP A 168 -6.35 -1.28 -8.50
C ASP A 168 -6.38 -2.18 -9.73
N THR A 169 -7.34 -3.09 -9.76
CA THR A 169 -7.44 -4.12 -10.79
C THR A 169 -8.02 -3.57 -12.10
N THR A 170 -8.44 -2.30 -12.14
CA THR A 170 -8.91 -1.62 -13.38
C THR A 170 -7.76 -1.13 -14.26
N LYS A 171 -6.53 -1.21 -13.76
CA LYS A 171 -5.31 -0.74 -14.42
C LYS A 171 -4.49 -1.85 -15.09
N PHE A 172 -5.01 -3.08 -15.06
CA PHE A 172 -4.40 -4.27 -15.65
C PHE A 172 -5.06 -4.57 -16.99
#